data_AF-W0JJZ2-F1
#
_entry.id   AF-W0JJZ2-F1
#
_cell.length_a   1.000
_cell.length_b   1.000
_cell.length_c   1.000
_cell.angle_alpha   90.00
_cell.angle_beta   90.00
_cell.angle_gamma   90.00
#
_symmetry.space_group_name_H-M   'P 1'
#
loop_
_entity.id
_entity.type
_entity.pdbx_description
1 polymer ?
#
loop_
_entity_poly.entity_id
_entity_poly.type
_entity_poly.pdbx_seq_one_letter_code
_entity_poly.pdbx_strand_id
1 'polypeptide(L)'
;MPFDERDEPAATAGPDEQYCSSCGEIIKREAEICPHCGVRQQQPQQKNPGLAAVLSVFFTGVGQIYNGQVGKGLALMLIQFVNLLLVFALIGIFTGFIVWVYAIYDAYSVAEKINRGEIEP
;
A
#
# COMPACT_ATOMS: atom_id res chain seq x y z
N MET A 1 -13.88 42.39 32.29
CA MET A 1 -13.20 41.54 31.29
C MET A 1 -14.26 40.65 30.67
N PRO A 2 -14.56 40.77 29.37
CA PRO A 2 -15.42 39.77 28.77
C PRO A 2 -14.93 39.27 27.39
N PHE A 3 -14.92 37.94 27.29
CA PHE A 3 -14.84 37.07 26.09
C PHE A 3 -13.51 37.03 25.32
N ASP A 4 -12.64 36.14 25.81
CA ASP A 4 -11.50 35.57 25.07
C ASP A 4 -11.98 34.89 23.78
N GLU A 5 -11.19 35.06 22.72
CA GLU A 5 -11.43 34.64 21.36
C GLU A 5 -11.64 33.12 21.26
N ARG A 6 -12.84 32.74 20.80
CA ARG A 6 -13.08 31.70 19.79
C ARG A 6 -12.13 30.49 19.85
N ASP A 7 -12.66 29.41 20.43
CA ASP A 7 -12.34 28.01 20.13
C ASP A 7 -12.42 27.72 18.61
N GLU A 8 -11.50 28.24 17.81
CA GLU A 8 -11.27 27.80 16.44
C GLU A 8 -10.58 26.44 16.54
N PRO A 9 -11.20 25.32 16.10
CA PRO A 9 -10.49 24.05 16.02
C PRO A 9 -9.31 24.27 15.07
N ALA A 10 -8.09 24.10 15.58
CA ALA A 10 -6.88 24.16 14.77
C ALA A 10 -7.13 23.42 13.46
N ALA A 11 -7.07 24.15 12.33
CA ALA A 11 -7.39 23.60 11.01
C ALA A 11 -6.52 22.36 10.76
N THR A 12 -7.13 21.19 10.89
CA THR A 12 -6.50 19.90 10.62
C THR A 12 -6.72 19.60 9.16
N ALA A 13 -5.66 19.18 8.46
CA ALA A 13 -5.74 18.84 7.05
C ALA A 13 -6.89 17.84 6.79
N GLY A 14 -7.73 18.12 5.79
CA GLY A 14 -8.80 17.24 5.34
C GLY A 14 -8.29 15.93 4.73
N PRO A 15 -9.19 15.00 4.37
CA PRO A 15 -8.82 13.67 3.84
C PRO A 15 -7.96 13.71 2.57
N ASP A 16 -8.15 14.74 1.72
CA ASP A 16 -7.41 14.94 0.48
C ASP A 16 -6.31 16.02 0.59
N GLU A 17 -5.98 16.41 1.83
CA GLU A 17 -5.01 17.45 2.13
C GLU A 17 -3.82 16.86 2.90
N GLN A 18 -2.67 17.54 2.78
CA GLN A 18 -1.44 17.23 3.49
C GLN A 18 -0.68 18.52 3.77
N TYR A 19 0.17 18.51 4.79
CA TYR A 19 1.06 19.63 5.05
C TYR A 19 2.25 19.59 4.11
N CYS A 20 2.61 20.74 3.55
CA CYS A 20 3.83 20.88 2.77
C CYS A 20 5.05 20.55 3.64
N SER A 21 5.90 19.63 3.18
CA SER A 21 7.10 19.19 3.90
C SER A 21 8.14 20.30 4.16
N SER A 22 8.04 21.44 3.48
CA SER A 22 8.98 22.56 3.61
C SER A 22 8.41 23.79 4.30
N CYS A 23 7.17 24.20 4.02
CA CYS A 23 6.61 25.46 4.54
C CYS A 23 5.45 25.26 5.52
N GLY A 24 4.94 24.03 5.69
CA GLY A 24 3.85 23.74 6.63
C GLY A 24 2.46 24.22 6.19
N GLU A 25 2.30 24.71 4.95
CA GLU A 25 1.00 25.09 4.40
C GLU A 25 0.15 23.84 4.09
N ILE A 26 -1.15 23.92 4.30
CA ILE A 26 -2.08 22.85 3.91
C ILE A 26 -2.24 22.91 2.38
N ILE A 27 -1.87 21.82 1.73
CA ILE A 27 -1.95 21.66 0.28
C ILE A 27 -2.71 20.39 -0.07
N LYS A 28 -3.22 20.30 -1.29
CA LYS A 28 -3.79 19.05 -1.80
C LYS A 28 -2.74 17.96 -1.88
N ARG A 29 -3.13 16.71 -1.58
CA ARG A 29 -2.26 15.52 -1.74
C ARG A 29 -1.79 15.30 -3.18
N GLU A 30 -2.60 15.76 -4.13
CA GLU A 30 -2.34 15.72 -5.56
C GLU A 30 -1.28 16.73 -6.02
N ALA A 31 -0.96 17.76 -5.20
CA ALA A 31 -0.11 18.85 -5.61
C ALA A 31 1.34 18.38 -5.81
N GLU A 32 1.81 18.30 -7.07
CA GLU A 32 3.22 17.98 -7.35
C GLU A 32 4.16 19.07 -6.85
N ILE A 33 3.72 20.33 -6.89
CA ILE A 33 4.50 21.49 -6.46
C ILE A 33 3.64 22.28 -5.49
N CYS A 34 4.20 22.63 -4.33
CA CYS A 34 3.53 23.51 -3.38
C CYS A 34 3.34 24.90 -4.02
N PRO A 35 2.11 25.42 -4.17
CA PRO A 35 1.88 26.73 -4.77
C PRO A 35 2.40 27.89 -3.92
N HIS A 36 2.72 27.63 -2.64
CA HIS A 36 3.15 28.67 -1.70
C HIS A 36 4.68 28.85 -1.67
N CYS A 37 5.46 27.76 -1.64
CA CYS A 37 6.92 27.83 -1.57
C CYS A 37 7.66 27.22 -2.77
N GLY A 38 6.97 26.53 -3.68
CA GLY A 38 7.56 25.99 -4.91
C GLY A 38 8.36 24.70 -4.77
N VAL A 39 8.42 24.08 -3.58
CA VAL A 39 9.08 22.76 -3.45
C VAL A 39 8.21 21.66 -4.05
N ARG A 40 8.86 20.64 -4.62
CA ARG A 40 8.19 19.46 -5.14
C ARG A 40 7.75 18.56 -3.99
N GLN A 41 6.50 18.12 -4.01
CA GLN A 41 5.94 17.20 -3.02
C GLN A 41 5.84 15.81 -3.64
N GLN A 42 6.06 14.78 -2.82
CA GLN A 42 5.89 13.40 -3.26
C GLN A 42 4.40 13.07 -3.22
N GLN A 43 3.83 12.74 -4.38
CA GLN A 43 2.44 12.28 -4.45
C GLN A 43 2.33 10.85 -3.90
N PRO A 44 1.38 10.56 -2.98
CA PRO A 44 1.08 9.20 -2.60
C PRO A 44 0.50 8.45 -3.81
N GLN A 45 1.22 7.44 -4.30
CA GLN A 45 0.75 6.59 -5.40
C GLN A 45 -0.32 5.62 -4.89
N GLN A 46 -1.59 5.93 -5.18
CA GLN A 46 -2.69 5.00 -4.95
C GLN A 46 -2.53 3.75 -5.81
N LYS A 47 -2.64 2.57 -5.21
CA LYS A 47 -2.57 1.25 -5.83
C LYS A 47 -3.98 0.66 -5.92
N ASN A 48 -4.29 -0.13 -6.95
CA ASN A 48 -5.59 -0.81 -7.01
C ASN A 48 -5.50 -2.18 -6.29
N PRO A 49 -6.17 -2.38 -5.14
CA PRO A 49 -6.07 -3.62 -4.37
C PRO A 49 -6.73 -4.81 -5.07
N GLY A 50 -7.79 -4.58 -5.85
CA GLY A 50 -8.41 -5.62 -6.67
C GLY A 50 -7.48 -6.09 -7.78
N LEU A 51 -6.74 -5.17 -8.39
CA LEU A 51 -5.73 -5.51 -9.38
C LEU A 51 -4.61 -6.34 -8.75
N ALA A 52 -4.06 -5.91 -7.61
CA ALA A 52 -3.01 -6.65 -6.89
C ALA A 52 -3.44 -8.09 -6.54
N ALA A 53 -4.69 -8.28 -6.10
CA ALA A 53 -5.26 -9.59 -5.80
C ALA A 53 -5.38 -10.48 -7.07
N VAL A 54 -5.91 -9.93 -8.16
CA VAL A 54 -6.05 -10.66 -9.43
C VAL A 54 -4.68 -11.05 -9.99
N LEU A 55 -3.66 -10.19 -9.89
CA LEU A 55 -2.30 -10.57 -10.30
C LEU A 55 -1.75 -11.73 -9.45
N SER A 56 -2.02 -11.76 -8.15
CA SER A 56 -1.65 -12.89 -7.28
C SER A 56 -2.43 -14.18 -7.56
N VAL A 57 -3.66 -14.10 -8.07
CA VAL A 57 -4.47 -15.26 -8.48
C VAL A 57 -3.82 -16.01 -9.64
N PHE A 58 -3.37 -15.27 -10.68
CA PHE A 58 -2.73 -15.87 -11.87
C PHE A 58 -1.27 -16.25 -11.63
N PHE A 59 -0.53 -15.47 -10.85
CA PHE A 59 0.89 -15.71 -10.56
C PHE A 59 1.24 -15.34 -9.12
N THR A 60 1.44 -16.37 -8.28
CA THR A 60 1.87 -16.19 -6.88
C THR A 60 3.14 -15.34 -6.82
N GLY A 61 3.09 -14.24 -6.05
CA GLY A 61 4.20 -13.29 -5.88
C GLY A 61 4.15 -12.05 -6.79
N VAL A 62 3.39 -12.06 -7.88
CA VAL A 62 3.30 -10.90 -8.79
C VAL A 62 2.49 -9.74 -8.18
N GLY A 63 1.42 -10.02 -7.44
CA GLY A 63 0.69 -8.97 -6.72
C GLY A 63 1.54 -8.23 -5.67
N GLN A 64 2.49 -8.93 -5.05
CA GLN A 64 3.44 -8.30 -4.10
C GLN A 64 4.45 -7.40 -4.81
N ILE A 65 4.90 -7.79 -6.01
CA ILE A 65 5.77 -6.97 -6.85
C ILE A 65 5.02 -5.71 -7.33
N TYR A 66 3.72 -5.83 -7.67
CA TYR A 66 2.87 -4.68 -8.01
C TYR A 66 2.74 -3.66 -6.87
N ASN A 67 2.69 -4.18 -5.64
CA ASN A 67 2.67 -3.37 -4.42
C ASN A 67 4.03 -2.73 -4.07
N GLY A 68 5.09 -2.94 -4.86
CA GLY A 68 6.45 -2.44 -4.59
C GLY A 68 7.30 -3.37 -3.70
N GLN A 69 6.68 -4.39 -3.09
CA GLN A 69 7.31 -5.32 -2.15
C GLN A 69 8.00 -6.50 -2.87
N VAL A 70 9.01 -6.19 -3.69
CA VAL A 70 9.74 -7.16 -4.52
C VAL A 70 10.31 -8.32 -3.70
N GLY A 71 10.88 -8.03 -2.52
CA GLY A 71 11.45 -9.07 -1.65
C GLY A 71 10.42 -10.10 -1.18
N LYS A 72 9.20 -9.66 -0.81
CA LYS A 72 8.12 -10.58 -0.41
C LYS A 72 7.59 -11.37 -1.61
N GLY A 73 7.45 -10.73 -2.77
CA GLY A 73 7.05 -11.41 -4.00
C GLY A 73 8.00 -12.54 -4.38
N LEU A 74 9.31 -12.29 -4.31
CA LEU A 74 10.33 -13.30 -4.61
C LEU A 74 10.32 -14.45 -3.59
N ALA A 75 10.13 -14.16 -2.31
CA ALA A 75 10.01 -15.18 -1.27
C ALA A 75 8.80 -16.09 -1.51
N LEU A 76 7.63 -15.52 -1.83
CA LEU A 76 6.42 -16.30 -2.15
C LEU A 76 6.61 -17.17 -3.41
N MET A 77 7.28 -16.65 -4.45
CA MET A 77 7.61 -17.44 -5.63
C MET A 77 8.51 -18.65 -5.28
N LEU A 78 9.52 -18.45 -4.43
CA LEU A 78 10.41 -19.52 -3.99
C LEU A 78 9.65 -20.58 -3.17
N ILE A 79 8.78 -20.15 -2.26
CA ILE A 79 7.93 -21.04 -1.46
C ILE A 79 6.98 -21.84 -2.36
N GLN A 80 6.40 -21.20 -3.38
CA GLN A 80 5.53 -21.87 -4.33
C GLN A 80 6.30 -22.89 -5.18
N PHE A 81 7.53 -22.56 -5.58
CA PHE A 81 8.41 -23.48 -6.32
C PHE A 81 8.77 -24.71 -5.48
N VAL A 82 9.09 -24.53 -4.20
CA VAL A 82 9.31 -25.64 -3.27
C VAL A 82 8.03 -26.48 -3.11
N ASN A 83 6.87 -25.86 -2.91
CA ASN A 83 5.58 -26.59 -2.84
C ASN A 83 5.29 -27.42 -4.10
N LEU A 84 5.63 -26.90 -5.28
CA LEU A 84 5.47 -27.62 -6.54
C LEU A 84 6.35 -28.89 -6.58
N LEU A 85 7.58 -28.82 -6.07
CA LEU A 85 8.45 -30.01 -5.96
C LEU A 85 7.90 -31.04 -4.96
N LEU A 86 7.18 -30.60 -3.93
CA LEU A 86 6.54 -31.46 -2.93
C LEU A 86 5.18 -32.06 -3.38
N VAL A 87 4.68 -31.73 -4.59
CA VAL A 87 3.42 -32.29 -5.12
C VAL A 87 3.45 -33.82 -5.21
N PHE A 88 4.61 -34.42 -5.48
CA PHE A 88 4.78 -35.87 -5.55
C PHE A 88 4.44 -36.60 -4.24
N ALA A 89 4.46 -35.89 -3.10
CA ALA A 89 4.11 -36.44 -1.80
C ALA A 89 2.63 -36.26 -1.43
N LEU A 90 1.77 -35.74 -2.32
CA LEU A 90 0.37 -35.30 -2.08
C LEU A 90 0.20 -34.18 -1.03
N ILE A 91 1.15 -34.02 -0.11
CA ILE A 91 1.22 -32.96 0.89
C ILE A 91 1.34 -31.57 0.21
N GLY A 92 2.10 -31.48 -0.89
CA GLY A 92 2.30 -30.23 -1.64
C GLY A 92 1.01 -29.62 -2.21
N ILE A 93 -0.05 -30.42 -2.39
CA ILE A 93 -1.35 -29.94 -2.89
C ILE A 93 -2.05 -29.10 -1.80
N PHE A 94 -2.10 -29.60 -0.56
CA PHE A 94 -2.77 -28.88 0.54
C PHE A 94 -1.99 -27.64 0.97
N THR A 95 -0.67 -27.76 1.12
CA THR A 95 0.17 -26.62 1.49
C THR A 95 0.23 -25.58 0.38
N GLY A 96 0.29 -26.00 -0.88
CA GLY A 96 0.23 -25.10 -2.03
C GLY A 96 -1.08 -24.31 -2.11
N PHE A 97 -2.23 -24.95 -1.82
CA PHE A 97 -3.53 -24.27 -1.81
C PHE A 97 -3.64 -23.24 -0.69
N ILE A 98 -3.17 -23.57 0.52
CA ILE A 98 -3.16 -22.64 1.66
C ILE A 98 -2.28 -21.42 1.36
N VAL A 99 -1.07 -21.65 0.85
CA VAL A 99 -0.13 -20.58 0.49
C VAL A 99 -0.70 -19.70 -0.62
N TRP A 100 -1.38 -20.29 -1.60
CA TRP A 100 -2.02 -19.54 -2.69
C TRP A 100 -3.12 -18.61 -2.19
N VAL A 101 -4.04 -19.10 -1.34
CA VAL A 101 -5.08 -18.26 -0.71
C VAL A 101 -4.46 -17.16 0.14
N TYR A 102 -3.44 -17.48 0.93
CA TYR A 102 -2.70 -16.50 1.72
C TYR A 102 -2.08 -15.41 0.85
N ALA A 103 -1.44 -15.76 -0.27
CA ALA A 103 -0.80 -14.80 -1.17
C ALA A 103 -1.78 -13.80 -1.79
N ILE A 104 -3.02 -14.24 -2.07
CA ILE A 104 -4.09 -13.38 -2.57
C ILE A 104 -4.52 -12.38 -1.47
N TYR A 105 -4.79 -12.88 -0.26
CA TYR A 105 -5.19 -12.05 0.87
C TYR A 105 -4.10 -11.04 1.26
N ASP A 106 -2.85 -11.46 1.27
CA ASP A 106 -1.72 -10.59 1.58
C ASP A 106 -1.58 -9.48 0.52
N ALA A 107 -1.71 -9.81 -0.77
CA ALA A 107 -1.60 -8.80 -1.84
C ALA A 107 -2.72 -7.76 -1.79
N TYR A 108 -3.95 -8.19 -1.48
CA TYR A 108 -5.10 -7.29 -1.28
C TYR A 108 -4.89 -6.37 -0.07
N SER A 109 -4.58 -6.96 1.09
CA SER A 109 -4.46 -6.21 2.34
C SER A 109 -3.27 -5.24 2.32
N VAL A 110 -2.15 -5.62 1.69
CA VAL A 110 -1.00 -4.73 1.51
C VAL A 110 -1.34 -3.55 0.61
N ALA A 111 -2.00 -3.77 -0.52
CA ALA A 111 -2.41 -2.69 -1.43
C ALA A 111 -3.37 -1.70 -0.76
N GLU A 112 -4.30 -2.20 0.05
CA GLU A 112 -5.22 -1.37 0.82
C GLU A 112 -4.48 -0.53 1.89
N LYS A 113 -3.49 -1.11 2.56
CA LYS A 113 -2.66 -0.39 3.54
C LYS A 113 -1.77 0.68 2.89
N ILE A 114 -1.26 0.42 1.67
CA ILE A 114 -0.55 1.44 0.87
C ILE A 114 -1.50 2.61 0.56
N ASN A 115 -2.74 2.33 0.17
CA ASN A 115 -3.74 3.39 -0.08
C ASN A 115 -4.11 4.19 1.17
N ARG A 116 -4.09 3.55 2.35
CA ARG A 116 -4.29 4.21 3.64
C ARG A 116 -3.06 4.99 4.13
N GLY A 117 -1.91 4.87 3.45
CA GLY A 117 -0.66 5.51 3.86
C GLY A 117 0.01 4.85 5.07
N GLU A 118 -0.38 3.63 5.42
CA GLU A 118 0.19 2.88 6.57
C GLU A 118 1.52 2.20 6.22
N ILE A 119 1.73 1.88 4.94
CA ILE A 119 2.91 1.17 4.45
C ILE A 119 3.37 1.84 3.16
N GLU A 120 4.67 2.14 3.07
CA GLU A 120 5.27 2.60 1.83
C GLU A 120 5.52 1.42 0.86
N PRO A 121 5.30 1.62 -0.46
CA PRO A 121 5.50 0.61 -1.48
C PRO A 121 6.99 0.23 -1.67
#